data_AF-A0A346Y155-F1
#
_entry.id   AF-A0A346Y155-F1
#
_cell.length_a   1.000
_cell.length_b   1.000
_cell.length_c   1.000
_cell.angle_alpha   90.00
_cell.angle_beta   90.00
_cell.angle_gamma   90.00
#
_symmetry.space_group_name_H-M   'P 1'
#
loop_
_entity.id
_entity.type
_entity.pdbx_description
1 polymer ?
#
loop_
_entity_poly.entity_id
_entity_poly.type
_entity_poly.pdbx_seq_one_letter_code
_entity_poly.pdbx_strand_id
1 'polypeptide(L)'
;MTPPTTLDDVATYVDEHGVEMLRPETEPVPEHALHAEIVDLLYAGLRAHFADRTDVAVHERLAWFPEQSNTRIRLDPDVMVVIGRPQLMRKSFKAWAEDGAVPSVLVEVVSEEDTDRNYRERLGRAHRYGVPEVVLIHPFAPGGCYVQHLLAEEEGYRTRATSTSPDAPVEVPTLGIRLAGGDRLVAEDEYGPWQDTASLAEHVRRQTEEARRQGERADRLAEALRAAGIDPDSI
;
A
#
# COMPACT_ATOMS: atom_id res chain seq x y z
N MET A 1 41.27 -27.83 -7.64
CA MET A 1 41.14 -27.93 -6.17
C MET A 1 40.88 -26.54 -5.65
N THR A 2 39.61 -26.22 -5.39
CA THR A 2 39.16 -24.97 -4.77
C THR A 2 39.39 -25.10 -3.26
N PRO A 3 39.90 -24.07 -2.55
CA PRO A 3 40.08 -24.18 -1.10
C PRO A 3 38.70 -24.12 -0.40
N PRO A 4 38.57 -24.69 0.82
CA PRO A 4 37.35 -24.56 1.60
C PRO A 4 37.21 -23.14 2.13
N THR A 5 36.07 -22.50 1.86
CA THR A 5 35.65 -21.30 2.58
C THR A 5 35.31 -21.72 4.01
N THR A 6 36.13 -21.29 4.97
CA THR A 6 35.84 -21.41 6.39
C THR A 6 34.63 -20.56 6.74
N LEU A 7 33.55 -21.20 7.19
CA LEU A 7 32.48 -20.59 7.97
C LEU A 7 33.04 -20.26 9.35
N ASP A 8 33.67 -19.10 9.50
CA ASP A 8 33.98 -18.53 10.82
C ASP A 8 33.42 -17.10 10.86
N ASP A 9 32.81 -16.78 12.00
CA ASP A 9 32.18 -15.51 12.41
C ASP A 9 30.71 -15.26 12.00
N VAL A 10 29.79 -16.17 12.34
CA VAL A 10 28.38 -15.76 12.54
C VAL A 10 28.18 -15.38 14.01
N ALA A 11 27.95 -14.09 14.29
CA ALA A 11 27.71 -13.62 15.65
C ALA A 11 26.41 -14.23 16.19
N THR A 12 26.47 -15.04 17.26
CA THR A 12 25.28 -15.56 17.93
C THR A 12 24.85 -14.66 19.10
N TYR A 13 23.56 -14.65 19.42
CA TYR A 13 23.02 -14.10 20.66
C TYR A 13 21.95 -15.06 21.22
N VAL A 14 21.80 -15.07 22.53
CA VAL A 14 20.84 -15.95 23.22
C VAL A 14 19.59 -15.15 23.55
N ASP A 15 18.44 -15.53 23.00
CA ASP A 15 17.18 -14.84 23.28
C ASP A 15 16.74 -14.97 24.75
N GLU A 16 15.65 -14.31 25.12
CA GLU A 16 15.08 -14.33 26.48
C GLU A 16 14.61 -15.72 26.95
N HIS A 17 14.57 -16.70 26.04
CA HIS A 17 14.19 -18.08 26.28
C HIS A 17 15.39 -19.05 26.27
N GLY A 18 16.62 -18.54 26.13
CA GLY A 18 17.82 -19.36 26.16
C GLY A 18 18.13 -20.03 24.82
N VAL A 19 17.50 -19.60 23.72
CA VAL A 19 17.74 -20.14 22.37
C VAL A 19 18.90 -19.38 21.73
N GLU A 20 19.93 -20.11 21.30
CA GLU A 20 21.06 -19.55 20.56
C GLU A 20 20.61 -19.21 19.13
N MET A 21 20.51 -17.91 18.85
CA MET A 21 20.10 -17.33 17.57
C MET A 21 21.33 -16.82 16.82
N LEU A 22 21.40 -17.10 15.52
CA LEU A 22 22.36 -16.48 14.61
C LEU A 22 21.92 -15.03 14.34
N ARG A 23 22.81 -14.03 14.46
CA ARG A 23 22.51 -12.66 14.01
C ARG A 23 22.42 -12.65 12.48
N PRO A 24 21.26 -12.39 11.89
CA PRO A 24 21.03 -12.61 10.47
C PRO A 24 21.34 -11.35 9.65
N GLU A 25 22.41 -10.60 9.97
CA GLU A 25 22.78 -9.42 9.14
C GLU A 25 23.30 -9.82 7.75
N THR A 26 23.63 -11.10 7.54
CA THR A 26 24.18 -11.63 6.28
C THR A 26 23.24 -12.59 5.54
N GLU A 27 22.13 -13.00 6.15
CA GLU A 27 21.15 -13.85 5.45
C GLU A 27 20.13 -12.97 4.73
N PRO A 28 19.78 -13.27 3.47
CA PRO A 28 18.75 -12.54 2.76
C PRO A 28 17.44 -12.62 3.53
N VAL A 29 16.73 -11.48 3.64
CA VAL A 29 15.40 -11.42 4.24
C VAL A 29 14.52 -12.48 3.56
N PRO A 30 13.82 -13.34 4.32
CA PRO A 30 12.92 -14.32 3.73
C PRO A 30 11.93 -13.66 2.77
N GLU A 31 11.66 -14.29 1.63
CA GLU A 31 10.81 -13.75 0.56
C GLU A 31 9.45 -13.24 1.06
N HIS A 32 8.76 -14.08 1.85
CA HIS A 32 7.47 -13.73 2.44
C HIS A 32 7.56 -12.51 3.38
N ALA A 33 8.70 -12.31 4.03
CA ALA A 33 8.92 -11.14 4.88
C ALA A 33 9.15 -9.88 4.05
N LEU A 34 9.88 -9.95 2.92
CA LEU A 34 10.03 -8.81 2.01
C LEU A 34 8.72 -8.43 1.32
N HIS A 35 7.93 -9.42 0.87
CA HIS A 35 6.58 -9.17 0.35
C HIS A 35 5.73 -8.46 1.41
N ALA A 36 5.72 -8.98 2.64
CA ALA A 36 4.95 -8.39 3.72
C ALA A 36 5.39 -6.95 4.05
N GLU A 37 6.70 -6.70 4.14
CA GLU A 37 7.26 -5.38 4.42
C GLU A 37 6.87 -4.35 3.34
N ILE A 38 6.92 -4.73 2.07
CA ILE A 38 6.51 -3.87 0.96
C ILE A 38 5.01 -3.53 1.06
N VAL A 39 4.16 -4.53 1.30
CA VAL A 39 2.71 -4.32 1.43
C VAL A 39 2.42 -3.41 2.62
N ASP A 40 3.06 -3.65 3.76
CA ASP A 40 2.86 -2.87 4.98
C ASP A 40 3.36 -1.41 4.81
N LEU A 41 4.49 -1.20 4.12
CA LEU A 41 5.00 0.12 3.75
C LEU A 41 3.99 0.87 2.87
N LEU A 42 3.49 0.22 1.82
CA LEU A 42 2.54 0.81 0.89
C LEU A 42 1.21 1.14 1.57
N TYR A 43 0.70 0.22 2.40
CA TYR A 43 -0.53 0.42 3.15
C TYR A 43 -0.39 1.59 4.14
N ALA A 44 0.65 1.58 4.98
CA ALA A 44 0.88 2.64 5.95
C ALA A 44 1.11 3.99 5.26
N GLY A 45 1.89 4.00 4.18
CA GLY A 45 2.21 5.18 3.39
C GLY A 45 0.97 5.80 2.75
N LEU A 46 0.15 4.99 2.09
CA LEU A 46 -1.10 5.44 1.49
C LEU A 46 -2.12 5.90 2.54
N ARG A 47 -2.19 5.24 3.70
CA ARG A 47 -3.05 5.67 4.82
C ARG A 47 -2.61 7.03 5.38
N ALA A 48 -1.30 7.29 5.46
CA ALA A 48 -0.76 8.58 5.85
C ALA A 48 -1.01 9.65 4.77
N HIS A 49 -0.71 9.31 3.52
CA HIS A 49 -0.87 10.20 2.37
C HIS A 49 -2.32 10.70 2.23
N PHE A 50 -3.30 9.83 2.47
CA PHE A 50 -4.72 10.18 2.42
C PHE A 50 -5.34 10.50 3.79
N ALA A 51 -4.54 10.78 4.83
CA ALA A 51 -5.07 11.00 6.19
C ALA A 51 -6.10 12.15 6.25
N ASP A 52 -5.90 13.21 5.45
CA ASP A 52 -6.79 14.38 5.40
C ASP A 52 -7.97 14.21 4.43
N ARG A 53 -8.08 13.06 3.75
CA ARG A 53 -9.15 12.77 2.77
C ARG A 53 -10.15 11.79 3.34
N THR A 54 -11.36 12.27 3.65
CA THR A 54 -12.45 11.45 4.19
C THR A 54 -13.17 10.59 3.13
N ASP A 55 -12.89 10.82 1.86
CA ASP A 55 -13.50 10.16 0.70
C ASP A 55 -12.54 9.18 0.01
N VAL A 56 -11.46 8.76 0.67
CA VAL A 56 -10.55 7.72 0.15
C VAL A 56 -10.44 6.57 1.17
N ALA A 57 -10.66 5.35 0.69
CA ALA A 57 -10.47 4.13 1.46
C ALA A 57 -9.24 3.38 0.96
N VAL A 58 -8.35 3.02 1.86
CA VAL A 58 -7.18 2.18 1.61
C VAL A 58 -7.32 0.90 2.41
N HIS A 59 -7.15 -0.22 1.73
CA HIS A 59 -7.24 -1.55 2.33
C HIS A 59 -6.05 -2.40 1.90
N GLU A 60 -5.44 -3.11 2.84
CA GLU A 60 -4.49 -4.18 2.57
C GLU A 60 -5.18 -5.54 2.69
N ARG A 61 -4.80 -6.50 1.83
CA ARG A 61 -5.18 -7.92 1.92
C ARG A 61 -6.68 -8.14 2.15
N LEU A 62 -7.53 -7.28 1.58
CA LEU A 62 -8.98 -7.30 1.77
C LEU A 62 -9.66 -7.89 0.55
N ALA A 63 -10.32 -9.02 0.73
CA ALA A 63 -11.08 -9.68 -0.33
C ALA A 63 -12.12 -8.74 -0.95
N TRP A 64 -12.04 -8.57 -2.27
CA TRP A 64 -12.99 -7.83 -3.09
C TRP A 64 -13.91 -8.76 -3.87
N PHE A 65 -15.21 -8.58 -3.69
CA PHE A 65 -16.26 -9.25 -4.44
C PHE A 65 -16.90 -8.25 -5.43
N PRO A 66 -16.62 -8.37 -6.74
CA PRO A 66 -17.07 -7.41 -7.73
C PRO A 66 -18.56 -7.56 -8.10
N GLU A 67 -19.16 -8.75 -7.93
CA GLU A 67 -20.57 -8.99 -8.26
C GLU A 67 -21.28 -9.87 -7.24
N GLN A 68 -22.57 -9.57 -6.99
CA GLN A 68 -23.37 -10.29 -5.99
C GLN A 68 -23.85 -11.66 -6.48
N SER A 69 -24.09 -11.77 -7.80
CA SER A 69 -24.61 -12.98 -8.46
C SER A 69 -23.67 -14.18 -8.32
N ASN A 70 -22.36 -13.94 -8.18
CA ASN A 70 -21.37 -15.00 -8.08
C ASN A 70 -20.26 -14.69 -7.07
N THR A 71 -20.53 -14.98 -5.80
CA THR A 71 -19.58 -14.79 -4.69
C THR A 71 -18.38 -15.74 -4.72
N ARG A 72 -18.29 -16.68 -5.69
CA ARG A 72 -17.05 -17.44 -5.93
C ARG A 72 -16.02 -16.61 -6.68
N ILE A 73 -16.43 -15.56 -7.37
CA ILE A 73 -15.54 -14.63 -8.03
C ILE A 73 -15.14 -13.58 -7.00
N ARG A 74 -13.88 -13.67 -6.55
CA ARG A 74 -13.25 -12.66 -5.72
C ARG A 74 -11.83 -12.37 -6.21
N LEU A 75 -11.36 -11.18 -5.90
CA LEU A 75 -9.98 -10.76 -6.03
C LEU A 75 -9.45 -10.48 -4.63
N ASP A 76 -8.21 -10.85 -4.37
CA ASP A 76 -7.56 -10.68 -3.07
C ASP A 76 -6.30 -9.82 -3.30
N PRO A 77 -6.44 -8.52 -3.64
CA PRO A 77 -5.29 -7.66 -3.93
C PRO A 77 -4.46 -7.39 -2.68
N ASP A 78 -3.16 -7.13 -2.87
CA ASP A 78 -2.27 -6.80 -1.76
C ASP A 78 -2.63 -5.45 -1.15
N VAL A 79 -2.80 -4.42 -1.99
CA VAL A 79 -3.36 -3.12 -1.57
C VAL A 79 -4.41 -2.65 -2.56
N MET A 80 -5.48 -2.05 -2.04
CA MET A 80 -6.60 -1.54 -2.80
C MET A 80 -6.93 -0.12 -2.33
N VAL A 81 -6.95 0.82 -3.27
CA VAL A 81 -7.37 2.21 -3.03
C VAL A 81 -8.69 2.47 -3.75
N VAL A 82 -9.67 2.98 -3.00
CA VAL A 82 -11.03 3.28 -3.50
C VAL A 82 -11.34 4.75 -3.25
N ILE A 83 -11.35 5.55 -4.32
CA ILE A 83 -11.70 6.97 -4.27
C ILE A 83 -13.24 7.11 -4.28
N GLY A 84 -13.75 8.11 -3.55
CA GLY A 84 -15.18 8.34 -3.35
C GLY A 84 -15.79 7.48 -2.24
N ARG A 85 -14.98 6.80 -1.42
CA ARG A 85 -15.45 5.95 -0.31
C ARG A 85 -14.71 6.26 0.98
N PRO A 86 -15.42 6.32 2.13
CA PRO A 86 -14.76 6.56 3.40
C PRO A 86 -13.96 5.34 3.86
N GLN A 87 -12.88 5.61 4.60
CA GLN A 87 -12.18 4.59 5.35
C GLN A 87 -13.11 4.02 6.44
N LEU A 88 -13.51 2.75 6.27
CA LEU A 88 -14.28 2.00 7.25
C LEU A 88 -13.62 0.64 7.47
N MET A 89 -13.79 0.09 8.67
CA MET A 89 -13.35 -1.28 8.94
C MET A 89 -14.27 -2.27 8.19
N ARG A 90 -13.67 -3.12 7.35
CA ARG A 90 -14.38 -4.07 6.50
C ARG A 90 -13.80 -5.47 6.67
N LYS A 91 -14.67 -6.49 6.66
CA LYS A 91 -14.27 -7.91 6.55
C LYS A 91 -14.03 -8.34 5.11
N SER A 92 -14.67 -7.65 4.17
CA SER A 92 -14.53 -7.81 2.73
C SER A 92 -15.11 -6.56 2.07
N PHE A 93 -14.62 -6.22 0.89
CA PHE A 93 -15.19 -5.18 0.05
C PHE A 93 -16.17 -5.81 -0.93
N LYS A 94 -17.44 -5.45 -0.87
CA LYS A 94 -18.49 -6.03 -1.72
C LYS A 94 -19.07 -4.90 -2.56
N ALA A 95 -18.88 -4.94 -3.87
CA ALA A 95 -19.25 -3.81 -4.74
C ALA A 95 -20.73 -3.40 -4.56
N TRP A 96 -21.66 -4.36 -4.42
CA TRP A 96 -23.08 -4.08 -4.21
C TRP A 96 -23.44 -3.46 -2.85
N ALA A 97 -22.54 -3.55 -1.86
CA ALA A 97 -22.70 -2.86 -0.57
C ALA A 97 -22.04 -1.46 -0.59
N GLU A 98 -21.34 -1.12 -1.67
CA GLU A 98 -20.56 0.10 -1.84
C GLU A 98 -21.04 0.87 -3.09
N ASP A 99 -22.34 0.78 -3.40
CA ASP A 99 -23.00 1.38 -4.58
C ASP A 99 -22.33 1.08 -5.93
N GLY A 100 -21.81 -0.13 -6.09
CA GLY A 100 -21.12 -0.55 -7.31
C GLY A 100 -19.69 -0.01 -7.43
N ALA A 101 -19.11 0.54 -6.36
CA ALA A 101 -17.74 1.02 -6.38
C ALA A 101 -16.74 -0.09 -6.76
N VAL A 102 -15.77 0.31 -7.56
CA VAL A 102 -14.61 -0.51 -7.94
C VAL A 102 -13.34 0.16 -7.41
N PRO A 103 -12.28 -0.60 -7.16
CA PRO A 103 -10.96 -0.05 -6.85
C PRO A 103 -10.53 0.96 -7.92
N SER A 104 -10.08 2.13 -7.48
CA SER A 104 -9.48 3.13 -8.36
C SER A 104 -8.06 2.71 -8.74
N VAL A 105 -7.31 2.16 -7.79
CA VAL A 105 -5.99 1.57 -8.04
C VAL A 105 -5.86 0.27 -7.24
N LEU A 106 -5.38 -0.79 -7.88
CA LEU A 106 -4.85 -1.97 -7.21
C LEU A 106 -3.33 -1.93 -7.20
N VAL A 107 -2.72 -2.36 -6.10
CA VAL A 107 -1.28 -2.61 -6.03
C VAL A 107 -1.08 -4.09 -5.76
N GLU A 108 -0.29 -4.74 -6.61
CA GLU A 108 0.04 -6.16 -6.54
C GLU A 108 1.56 -6.29 -6.38
N VAL A 109 1.98 -7.02 -5.35
CA VAL A 109 3.38 -7.32 -5.09
C VAL A 109 3.61 -8.79 -5.43
N VAL A 110 4.45 -9.04 -6.43
CA VAL A 110 4.74 -10.40 -6.91
C VAL A 110 5.54 -11.16 -5.85
N SER A 111 5.06 -12.35 -5.49
CA SER A 111 5.86 -13.36 -4.76
C SER A 111 6.66 -14.22 -5.75
N GLU A 112 7.80 -14.76 -5.35
CA GLU A 112 8.68 -15.64 -6.15
C GLU A 112 7.94 -16.90 -6.62
N GLU A 113 7.02 -17.43 -5.80
CA GLU A 113 6.17 -18.57 -6.17
C GLU A 113 5.09 -18.22 -7.21
N ASP A 114 4.87 -16.93 -7.50
CA ASP A 114 3.80 -16.51 -8.40
C ASP A 114 4.24 -16.64 -9.86
N THR A 115 3.62 -17.57 -10.58
CA THR A 115 3.91 -17.75 -12.00
C THR A 115 3.35 -16.61 -12.85
N ASP A 116 4.01 -16.27 -13.95
CA ASP A 116 3.51 -15.29 -14.95
C ASP A 116 2.06 -15.52 -15.38
N ARG A 117 1.59 -16.77 -15.35
CA ARG A 117 0.21 -17.12 -15.70
C ARG A 117 -0.77 -16.64 -14.63
N ASN A 118 -0.48 -16.87 -13.36
CA ASN A 118 -1.34 -16.46 -12.25
C ASN A 118 -1.52 -14.94 -12.23
N TYR A 119 -0.43 -14.20 -12.45
CA TYR A 119 -0.47 -12.75 -12.49
C TYR A 119 -1.32 -12.22 -13.65
N ARG A 120 -1.14 -12.77 -14.86
CA ARG A 120 -1.97 -12.40 -16.02
C ARG A 120 -3.45 -12.72 -15.82
N GLU A 121 -3.76 -13.83 -15.14
CA GLU A 121 -5.15 -14.17 -14.80
C GLU A 121 -5.75 -13.21 -13.76
N ARG A 122 -4.96 -12.76 -12.77
CA ARG A 122 -5.40 -11.71 -11.82
C ARG A 122 -5.67 -10.39 -12.53
N LEU A 123 -4.74 -9.93 -13.37
CA LEU A 123 -4.93 -8.73 -14.20
C LEU A 123 -6.15 -8.85 -15.11
N GLY A 124 -6.32 -9.97 -15.82
CA GLY A 124 -7.48 -10.18 -16.69
C GLY A 124 -8.81 -10.12 -15.92
N ARG A 125 -8.84 -10.57 -14.66
CA ARG A 125 -10.00 -10.39 -13.78
C ARG A 125 -10.19 -8.94 -13.35
N ALA A 126 -9.14 -8.26 -12.91
CA ALA A 126 -9.22 -6.85 -12.52
C ALA A 126 -9.75 -5.97 -13.67
N HIS A 127 -9.24 -6.20 -14.89
CA HIS A 127 -9.67 -5.54 -16.11
C HIS A 127 -11.15 -5.80 -16.40
N ARG A 128 -11.57 -7.07 -16.39
CA ARG A 128 -12.97 -7.46 -16.61
C ARG A 128 -13.94 -6.76 -15.67
N TYR A 129 -13.53 -6.52 -14.43
CA TYR A 129 -14.35 -5.87 -13.41
C TYR A 129 -14.11 -4.36 -13.29
N GLY A 130 -13.42 -3.76 -14.26
CA GLY A 130 -13.38 -2.31 -14.45
C GLY A 130 -12.38 -1.57 -13.56
N VAL A 131 -11.35 -2.22 -13.03
CA VAL A 131 -10.27 -1.52 -12.32
C VAL A 131 -9.46 -0.69 -13.34
N PRO A 132 -9.37 0.64 -13.19
CA PRO A 132 -8.77 1.48 -14.22
C PRO A 132 -7.24 1.48 -14.17
N GLU A 133 -6.65 1.32 -12.98
CA GLU A 133 -5.19 1.33 -12.81
C GLU A 133 -4.71 0.18 -11.94
N VAL A 134 -3.57 -0.39 -12.32
CA VAL A 134 -2.85 -1.38 -11.50
C VAL A 134 -1.39 -0.98 -11.39
N VAL A 135 -0.83 -1.05 -10.19
CA VAL A 135 0.60 -0.95 -9.94
C VAL A 135 1.12 -2.34 -9.65
N LEU A 136 2.06 -2.80 -10.47
CA LEU A 136 2.76 -4.05 -10.26
C LEU A 136 4.13 -3.78 -9.66
N ILE A 137 4.48 -4.50 -8.60
CA ILE A 137 5.79 -4.44 -7.97
C ILE A 137 6.37 -5.85 -7.97
N HIS A 138 7.52 -6.04 -8.60
CA HIS A 138 8.21 -7.32 -8.61
C HIS A 138 9.55 -7.17 -7.89
N PRO A 139 9.62 -7.45 -6.58
CA PRO A 139 10.84 -7.26 -5.79
C PRO A 139 11.95 -8.26 -6.16
N PHE A 140 11.60 -9.43 -6.68
CA PHE A 140 12.54 -10.53 -6.97
C PHE A 140 13.04 -10.59 -8.43
N ALA A 141 12.86 -9.52 -9.20
CA ALA A 141 13.18 -9.61 -10.62
C ALA A 141 14.70 -9.64 -10.86
N PRO A 142 15.17 -10.28 -11.95
CA PRO A 142 16.57 -10.22 -12.32
C PRO A 142 17.00 -8.76 -12.55
N GLY A 143 17.89 -8.25 -11.70
CA GLY A 143 18.34 -6.85 -11.73
C GLY A 143 17.73 -5.95 -10.64
N GLY A 144 16.97 -6.51 -9.70
CA GLY A 144 16.39 -5.80 -8.56
C GLY A 144 14.88 -5.60 -8.68
N CYS A 145 14.31 -4.90 -7.71
CA CYS A 145 12.89 -4.56 -7.71
C CYS A 145 12.55 -3.75 -8.96
N TYR A 146 11.50 -4.14 -9.70
CA TYR A 146 10.91 -3.28 -10.73
C TYR A 146 9.46 -2.93 -10.39
N VAL A 147 9.02 -1.76 -10.86
CA VAL A 147 7.65 -1.26 -10.72
C VAL A 147 7.07 -1.01 -12.10
N GLN A 148 5.82 -1.41 -12.35
CA GLN A 148 5.07 -1.04 -13.55
C GLN A 148 3.75 -0.38 -13.17
N HIS A 149 3.43 0.74 -13.82
CA HIS A 149 2.09 1.33 -13.78
C HIS A 149 1.32 0.95 -15.02
N LEU A 150 0.18 0.31 -14.83
CA LEU A 150 -0.67 -0.25 -15.86
C LEU A 150 -2.01 0.51 -15.91
N LEU A 151 -2.47 0.83 -17.11
CA LEU A 151 -3.75 1.50 -17.35
C LEU A 151 -4.66 0.59 -18.17
N ALA A 152 -5.95 0.53 -17.80
CA ALA A 152 -6.94 -0.24 -18.53
C ALA A 152 -7.18 0.36 -19.92
N GLU A 153 -7.26 -0.52 -20.92
CA GLU A 153 -7.63 -0.25 -22.31
C GLU A 153 -8.73 -1.24 -22.75
N GLU A 154 -9.08 -1.29 -24.04
CA GLU A 154 -10.19 -2.12 -24.53
C GLU A 154 -9.93 -3.62 -24.32
N GLU A 155 -8.71 -4.10 -24.63
CA GLU A 155 -8.37 -5.53 -24.63
C GLU A 155 -7.62 -6.00 -23.37
N GLY A 156 -7.33 -5.11 -22.43
CA GLY A 156 -6.56 -5.44 -21.23
C GLY A 156 -5.88 -4.23 -20.61
N TYR A 157 -4.69 -4.45 -20.04
CA TYR A 157 -3.87 -3.36 -19.48
C TYR A 157 -2.69 -3.03 -20.39
N ARG A 158 -2.42 -1.74 -20.57
CA ARG A 158 -1.19 -1.21 -21.18
C ARG A 158 -0.23 -0.77 -20.09
N THR A 159 1.05 -1.09 -20.24
CA THR A 159 2.11 -0.46 -19.44
C THR A 159 2.24 1.02 -19.80
N ARG A 160 1.95 1.89 -18.84
CA ARG A 160 2.16 3.34 -18.97
C ARG A 160 3.61 3.70 -18.74
N ALA A 161 4.22 3.15 -17.70
CA ALA A 161 5.59 3.40 -17.31
C ALA A 161 6.16 2.24 -16.49
N THR A 162 7.48 2.12 -16.52
CA THR A 162 8.24 1.10 -15.79
C THR A 162 9.43 1.77 -15.11
N SER A 163 9.68 1.42 -13.85
CA SER A 163 10.88 1.80 -13.11
C SER A 163 11.68 0.56 -12.75
N THR A 164 12.98 0.59 -13.02
CA THR A 164 13.96 -0.41 -12.58
C THR A 164 15.13 0.23 -11.82
N SER A 165 15.01 1.52 -11.48
CA SER A 165 16.06 2.32 -10.83
C SER A 165 15.44 3.49 -10.06
N PRO A 166 16.03 3.91 -8.93
CA PRO A 166 15.58 5.08 -8.18
C PRO A 166 15.58 6.37 -8.99
N ASP A 167 16.44 6.47 -10.01
CA ASP A 167 16.58 7.68 -10.84
C ASP A 167 15.45 7.87 -11.86
N ALA A 168 14.60 6.86 -12.04
CA ALA A 168 13.49 6.86 -12.99
C ALA A 168 12.20 6.41 -12.31
N PRO A 169 11.63 7.22 -11.39
CA PRO A 169 10.38 6.89 -10.73
C PRO A 169 9.21 6.89 -11.71
N VAL A 170 8.24 6.02 -11.44
CA VAL A 170 6.93 5.97 -12.09
C VAL A 170 5.95 6.82 -11.30
N GLU A 171 5.26 7.74 -11.97
CA GLU A 171 4.16 8.50 -11.38
C GLU A 171 2.86 7.71 -11.39
N VAL A 172 2.11 7.74 -10.28
CA VAL A 172 0.75 7.21 -10.19
C VAL A 172 -0.19 8.37 -9.88
N PRO A 173 -0.66 9.14 -10.90
CA PRO A 173 -1.36 10.41 -10.68
C PRO A 173 -2.66 10.27 -9.88
N THR A 174 -3.38 9.16 -10.05
CA THR A 174 -4.60 8.88 -9.28
C THR A 174 -4.33 8.79 -7.78
N LEU A 175 -3.10 8.41 -7.41
CA LEU A 175 -2.68 8.36 -6.02
C LEU A 175 -1.88 9.57 -5.55
N GLY A 176 -1.38 10.41 -6.47
CA GLY A 176 -0.50 11.54 -6.11
C GLY A 176 0.89 11.13 -5.62
N ILE A 177 1.34 9.91 -5.93
CA ILE A 177 2.62 9.35 -5.47
C ILE A 177 3.55 9.00 -6.63
N ARG A 178 4.83 8.82 -6.31
CA ARG A 178 5.86 8.28 -7.18
C ARG A 178 6.44 7.00 -6.58
N LEU A 179 6.69 6.02 -7.43
CA LEU A 179 7.24 4.71 -7.05
C LEU A 179 8.46 4.40 -7.91
N ALA A 180 9.56 3.96 -7.31
CA ALA A 180 10.76 3.58 -8.03
C ALA A 180 11.26 2.20 -7.60
N GLY A 181 11.79 1.45 -8.57
CA GLY A 181 12.49 0.19 -8.36
C GLY A 181 14.01 0.39 -8.16
N GLY A 182 14.77 -0.69 -8.26
CA GLY A 182 16.22 -0.75 -8.02
C GLY A 182 16.55 -1.79 -6.96
N ASP A 183 17.52 -1.50 -6.08
CA ASP A 183 17.89 -2.41 -4.99
C ASP A 183 16.73 -2.66 -4.01
N ARG A 184 15.82 -1.71 -3.88
CA ARG A 184 14.59 -1.78 -3.07
C ARG A 184 13.50 -0.92 -3.68
N LEU A 185 12.27 -1.13 -3.25
CA LEU A 185 11.17 -0.21 -3.54
C LEU A 185 11.42 1.13 -2.83
N VAL A 186 11.22 2.22 -3.56
CA VAL A 186 11.10 3.57 -3.02
C VAL A 186 9.72 4.09 -3.35
N ALA A 187 9.01 4.57 -2.33
CA ALA A 187 7.73 5.24 -2.48
C ALA A 187 7.84 6.65 -1.91
N GLU A 188 7.28 7.63 -2.60
CA GLU A 188 7.35 9.02 -2.19
C GLU A 188 6.11 9.80 -2.64
N ASP A 189 5.79 10.85 -1.90
CA ASP A 189 4.77 11.82 -2.25
C ASP A 189 5.38 13.23 -2.34
N GLU A 190 4.54 14.27 -2.24
CA GLU A 190 5.00 15.67 -2.28
C GLU A 190 5.91 16.05 -1.11
N TYR A 191 5.86 15.32 0.01
CA TYR A 191 6.66 15.56 1.21
C TYR A 191 7.99 14.78 1.21
N GLY A 192 8.20 13.91 0.24
CA GLY A 192 9.43 13.15 0.04
C GLY A 192 9.26 11.64 0.27
N PRO A 193 10.37 10.89 0.39
CA PRO A 193 10.35 9.44 0.46
C PRO A 193 9.80 8.93 1.80
N TRP A 194 9.00 7.87 1.72
CA TRP A 194 8.51 7.12 2.87
C TRP A 194 9.68 6.35 3.50
N GLN A 195 9.95 6.60 4.78
CA GLN A 195 11.19 6.16 5.44
C GLN A 195 11.10 4.76 6.05
N ASP A 196 10.02 4.45 6.77
CA ASP A 196 9.65 3.11 7.27
C ASP A 196 8.22 3.11 7.86
N THR A 197 7.64 1.93 8.11
CA THR A 197 6.28 1.77 8.65
C THR A 197 6.11 2.40 10.03
N ALA A 198 7.14 2.40 10.87
CA ALA A 198 7.10 2.96 12.22
C ALA A 198 6.98 4.49 12.20
N SER A 199 7.79 5.14 11.36
CA SER A 199 7.80 6.58 11.12
C SER A 199 6.50 7.05 10.47
N LEU A 200 5.95 6.25 9.54
CA LEU A 200 4.63 6.49 8.95
C LEU A 200 3.50 6.35 10.00
N ALA A 201 3.56 5.34 10.86
CA ALA A 201 2.58 5.17 11.93
C ALA A 201 2.63 6.32 12.95
N GLU A 202 3.83 6.83 13.28
CA GLU A 202 3.99 8.03 14.09
C GLU A 202 3.42 9.26 13.38
N HIS A 203 3.67 9.41 12.08
CA HIS A 203 3.10 10.50 11.28
C HIS A 203 1.57 10.49 11.31
N VAL A 204 0.94 9.33 11.07
CA VAL A 204 -0.53 9.15 11.15
C VAL A 204 -1.04 9.45 12.55
N ARG A 205 -0.37 8.98 13.61
CA ARG A 205 -0.76 9.26 15.01
C ARG A 205 -0.70 10.76 15.30
N ARG A 206 0.37 11.43 14.88
CA ARG A 206 0.54 12.88 15.05
C ARG A 206 -0.57 13.65 14.33
N GLN A 207 -0.86 13.32 13.07
CA GLN A 207 -1.94 13.96 12.31
C GLN A 207 -3.32 13.70 12.93
N THR A 208 -3.59 12.48 13.39
CA THR A 208 -4.87 12.15 14.06
C THR A 208 -5.06 12.97 15.33
N GLU A 209 -4.00 13.12 16.13
CA GLU A 209 -4.01 13.92 17.35
C GLU A 209 -4.14 15.42 17.07
N GLU A 210 -3.49 15.93 16.02
CA GLU A 210 -3.62 17.32 15.57
C GLU A 210 -5.04 17.62 15.06
N ALA A 211 -5.61 16.74 14.23
CA ALA A 211 -6.99 16.85 13.75
C ALA A 211 -7.99 16.82 14.92
N ARG A 212 -7.77 15.96 15.92
CA ARG A 212 -8.58 15.92 17.15
C ARG A 212 -8.52 17.25 17.89
N ARG A 213 -7.31 17.80 18.08
CA ARG A 213 -7.11 19.11 18.75
C ARG A 213 -7.74 20.26 17.98
N GLN A 214 -7.67 20.23 16.65
CA GLN A 214 -8.29 21.22 15.80
C GLN A 214 -9.80 21.15 15.88
N GLY A 215 -10.39 19.94 15.85
CA GLY A 215 -11.81 19.71 16.08
C GLY A 215 -12.27 20.26 17.44
N GLU A 216 -11.57 19.90 18.53
CA GLU A 216 -11.87 20.42 19.87
C GLU A 216 -11.74 21.95 19.98
N ARG A 217 -10.83 22.55 19.21
CA ARG A 217 -10.69 24.01 19.16
C ARG A 217 -11.83 24.65 18.37
N ALA A 218 -12.22 24.05 17.25
CA ALA A 218 -13.36 24.50 16.45
C ALA A 218 -14.66 24.41 17.26
N ASP A 219 -14.88 23.29 17.95
CA ASP A 219 -16.06 23.09 18.81
C ASP A 219 -16.14 24.13 19.94
N ARG A 220 -15.01 24.38 20.63
CA ARG A 220 -14.95 25.40 21.68
C ARG A 220 -15.20 26.80 21.15
N LEU A 221 -14.69 27.12 19.95
CA LEU A 221 -14.92 28.41 19.33
C LEU A 221 -16.40 28.56 18.92
N ALA A 222 -16.99 27.52 18.33
CA ALA A 222 -18.40 27.49 17.96
C ALA A 222 -19.30 27.65 19.20
N GLU A 223 -18.98 26.99 20.32
CA GLU A 223 -19.69 27.16 21.58
C GLU A 223 -19.56 28.59 22.14
N ALA A 224 -18.36 29.19 22.09
CA ALA A 224 -18.14 30.56 22.51
C ALA A 224 -18.91 31.58 21.64
N LEU A 225 -18.97 31.37 20.32
CA LEU A 225 -19.76 32.20 19.41
C LEU A 225 -21.26 32.10 19.72
N ARG A 226 -21.78 30.89 19.93
CA ARG A 226 -23.18 30.67 20.34
C ARG A 226 -23.49 31.36 21.67
N ALA A 227 -22.59 31.27 22.66
CA ALA A 227 -22.75 31.95 23.94
C ALA A 227 -22.73 33.48 23.83
N ALA A 228 -22.03 34.03 22.84
CA ALA A 228 -22.02 35.44 22.49
C ALA A 228 -23.25 35.87 21.65
N GLY A 229 -24.16 34.95 21.32
CA GLY A 229 -25.35 35.21 20.50
C GLY A 229 -25.04 35.34 19.01
N ILE A 230 -23.85 34.89 18.56
CA ILE A 230 -23.44 34.88 17.16
C ILE A 230 -23.65 33.47 16.62
N ASP A 231 -24.38 33.33 15.52
CA ASP A 231 -24.57 32.05 14.85
C ASP A 231 -23.26 31.66 14.12
N PRO A 232 -22.57 30.58 14.53
CA PRO A 232 -21.31 30.17 13.90
C PRO A 232 -21.48 29.77 12.45
N ASP A 233 -22.68 29.35 12.03
CA ASP A 233 -22.96 28.90 10.65
C ASP A 233 -23.30 30.07 9.72
N SER A 234 -23.29 31.30 10.24
CA SER A 234 -23.58 32.55 9.52
C SER A 234 -22.34 33.36 9.12
N ILE A 235 -21.13 32.85 9.41
CA ILE A 235 -19.82 33.47 9.13
C ILE A 235 -19.12 32.75 7.98
#